data_AF-A0A256AC32-F1
#
_entry.id   AF-A0A256AC32-F1
#
_cell.length_a   1.000
_cell.length_b   1.000
_cell.length_c   1.000
_cell.angle_alpha   90.00
_cell.angle_beta   90.00
_cell.angle_gamma   90.00
#
_symmetry.space_group_name_H-M   'P 1'
#
loop_
_entity.id
_entity.type
_entity.pdbx_description
1 polymer ?
#
loop_
_entity_poly.entity_id
_entity_poly.type
_entity_poly.pdbx_seq_one_letter_code
_entity_poly.pdbx_strand_id
1 'polypeptide(L)'
;MNLHLHKDSFEGALVAAAEYFEIPEIFIEKDYWVTYALHQLFHSEVKDLIVFKGGTSLSKCYNVIKRFSEDIDIVVVKNKTDTGNDLKRKLKDVTAVIDNSILDVVPNHPFTNKKGSLRKIVYSYPKVGVKGKYGEVKENITLEVSHLGNFEPNVTKSVCSLIAAYIKTTPTPELITQFGLQDFDVRALAVERTFCEKIISLVRFSYTENPIEDLSNKVRHTYDITLLMKLDKIQSFVNSDSFDRMLLQVAKDDDKAIPNDKNWLYNHPKDALIFNNTEKVWGQLKKVYVGAKFNELLLGKTNPPAENEVFETLIFLSKRMAQMQWSVKTDD
;
A
#
# COMPACT_ATOMS: atom_id res chain seq x y z
N MET A 1 9.00 -12.98 15.64
CA MET A 1 8.88 -11.74 16.45
C MET A 1 8.18 -12.02 17.77
N ASN A 2 8.82 -11.76 18.91
CA ASN A 2 8.23 -12.02 20.24
C ASN A 2 8.42 -10.88 21.27
N LEU A 3 8.98 -9.73 20.87
CA LEU A 3 9.19 -8.57 21.76
C LEU A 3 7.94 -8.18 22.57
N HIS A 4 6.75 -8.25 21.96
CA HIS A 4 5.47 -7.94 22.61
C HIS A 4 5.13 -8.83 23.83
N LEU A 5 5.81 -9.97 24.01
CA LEU A 5 5.67 -10.83 25.20
C LEU A 5 6.42 -10.25 26.42
N HIS A 6 7.30 -9.27 26.20
CA HIS A 6 8.10 -8.61 27.23
C HIS A 6 7.68 -7.15 27.37
N LYS A 7 6.61 -6.91 28.13
CA LYS A 7 5.93 -5.60 28.21
C LYS A 7 6.89 -4.42 28.38
N ASP A 8 7.74 -4.44 29.40
CA ASP A 8 8.64 -3.32 29.71
C ASP A 8 9.69 -3.11 28.60
N SER A 9 10.21 -4.19 28.02
CA SER A 9 11.14 -4.12 26.88
C SER A 9 10.45 -3.60 25.62
N PHE A 10 9.20 -3.98 25.40
CA PHE A 10 8.42 -3.51 24.27
C PHE A 10 8.11 -2.01 24.42
N GLU A 11 7.57 -1.58 25.55
CA GLU A 11 7.33 -0.15 25.84
C GLU A 11 8.60 0.69 25.71
N GLY A 12 9.72 0.24 26.30
CA GLY A 12 11.01 0.93 26.18
C GLY A 12 11.48 1.05 24.73
N ALA A 13 11.34 -0.02 23.93
CA ALA A 13 11.69 0.00 22.51
C ALA A 13 10.77 0.91 21.68
N LEU A 14 9.48 1.01 22.03
CA LEU A 14 8.54 1.92 21.39
C LEU A 14 8.96 3.37 21.61
N VAL A 15 9.25 3.76 22.86
CA VAL A 15 9.68 5.11 23.22
C VAL A 15 10.99 5.47 22.54
N ALA A 16 11.99 4.58 22.63
CA ALA A 16 13.31 4.85 22.07
C ALA A 16 13.29 4.97 20.53
N ALA A 17 12.55 4.10 19.84
CA ALA A 17 12.40 4.20 18.40
C ALA A 17 11.57 5.43 17.98
N ALA A 18 10.52 5.78 18.74
CA ALA A 18 9.71 6.97 18.51
C ALA A 18 10.55 8.25 18.56
N GLU A 19 11.41 8.37 19.59
CA GLU A 19 12.35 9.48 19.72
C GLU A 19 13.35 9.50 18.56
N TYR A 20 13.94 8.36 18.22
CA TYR A 20 14.93 8.26 17.13
C TYR A 20 14.38 8.67 15.76
N PHE A 21 13.18 8.19 15.41
CA PHE A 21 12.54 8.52 14.13
C PHE A 21 11.77 9.83 14.15
N GLU A 22 11.62 10.44 15.34
CA GLU A 22 10.79 11.61 15.59
C GLU A 22 9.34 11.41 15.12
N ILE A 23 8.75 10.26 15.46
CA ILE A 23 7.35 9.93 15.15
C ILE A 23 6.60 9.50 16.41
N PRO A 24 5.26 9.64 16.45
CA PRO A 24 4.47 9.21 17.61
C PRO A 24 4.69 7.74 17.97
N GLU A 25 4.75 7.44 19.27
CA GLU A 25 4.91 6.07 19.80
C GLU A 25 3.85 5.11 19.24
N ILE A 26 2.60 5.57 19.12
CA ILE A 26 1.49 4.81 18.50
C ILE A 26 1.79 4.36 17.06
N PHE A 27 2.61 5.11 16.29
CA PHE A 27 2.96 4.74 14.91
C PHE A 27 4.06 3.68 14.91
N ILE A 28 4.99 3.73 15.86
CA ILE A 28 5.98 2.66 16.07
C ILE A 28 5.27 1.36 16.49
N GLU A 29 4.34 1.44 17.45
CA GLU A 29 3.56 0.28 17.92
C GLU A 29 2.79 -0.35 16.76
N LYS A 30 2.12 0.50 15.98
CA LYS A 30 1.36 0.05 14.82
C LYS A 30 2.23 -0.54 13.72
N ASP A 31 3.40 0.05 13.44
CA ASP A 31 4.37 -0.51 12.51
C ASP A 31 4.85 -1.90 12.96
N TYR A 32 5.09 -2.08 14.26
CA TYR A 32 5.46 -3.38 14.84
C TYR A 32 4.38 -4.43 14.56
N TRP A 33 3.10 -4.12 14.83
CA TRP A 33 2.01 -5.06 14.61
C TRP A 33 1.70 -5.34 13.14
N VAL A 34 1.87 -4.34 12.25
CA VAL A 34 1.83 -4.55 10.79
C VAL A 34 2.95 -5.50 10.36
N THR A 35 4.16 -5.29 10.86
CA THR A 35 5.32 -6.16 10.58
C THR A 35 5.11 -7.57 11.14
N TYR A 36 4.52 -7.68 12.33
CA TYR A 36 4.15 -8.97 12.94
C TYR A 36 3.17 -9.73 12.05
N ALA A 37 2.10 -9.09 11.59
CA ALA A 37 1.15 -9.74 10.68
C ALA A 37 1.81 -10.19 9.36
N LEU A 38 2.67 -9.36 8.77
CA LEU A 38 3.46 -9.76 7.60
C LEU A 38 4.38 -10.96 7.92
N HIS A 39 5.04 -10.96 9.07
CA HIS A 39 5.89 -12.06 9.51
C HIS A 39 5.07 -13.35 9.63
N GLN A 40 3.89 -13.31 10.24
CA GLN A 40 3.00 -14.48 10.34
C GLN A 40 2.60 -15.02 8.96
N LEU A 41 2.24 -14.14 8.02
CA LEU A 41 1.87 -14.53 6.66
C LEU A 41 3.02 -15.20 5.91
N PHE A 42 4.20 -14.57 5.89
CA PHE A 42 5.34 -15.04 5.11
C PHE A 42 6.17 -16.16 5.79
N HIS A 43 5.84 -16.53 7.03
CA HIS A 43 6.37 -17.71 7.73
C HIS A 43 5.32 -18.81 7.96
N SER A 44 4.26 -18.82 7.15
CA SER A 44 3.24 -19.86 7.17
C SER A 44 3.18 -20.61 5.85
N GLU A 45 2.35 -21.65 5.79
CA GLU A 45 2.13 -22.46 4.59
C GLU A 45 1.60 -21.67 3.38
N VAL A 46 1.04 -20.46 3.59
CA VAL A 46 0.51 -19.64 2.50
C VAL A 46 1.55 -18.73 1.87
N LYS A 47 2.80 -18.69 2.35
CA LYS A 47 3.83 -17.73 1.91
C LYS A 47 4.06 -17.70 0.39
N ASP A 48 3.95 -18.86 -0.26
CA ASP A 48 4.15 -19.00 -1.71
C ASP A 48 2.91 -18.66 -2.53
N LEU A 49 1.76 -18.52 -1.86
CA LEU A 49 0.46 -18.19 -2.45
C LEU A 49 0.16 -16.70 -2.42
N ILE A 50 1.04 -15.86 -1.87
CA ILE A 50 0.77 -14.44 -1.61
C ILE A 50 1.84 -13.52 -2.18
N VAL A 51 1.41 -12.32 -2.57
CA VAL A 51 2.27 -11.20 -2.94
C VAL A 51 1.78 -9.94 -2.22
N PHE A 52 2.70 -9.25 -1.58
CA PHE A 52 2.47 -7.99 -0.87
C PHE A 52 2.41 -6.80 -1.82
N LYS A 53 1.42 -5.93 -1.66
CA LYS A 53 1.18 -4.77 -2.54
C LYS A 53 0.75 -3.53 -1.74
N GLY A 54 0.39 -2.47 -2.47
CA GLY A 54 -0.25 -1.29 -1.92
C GLY A 54 0.72 -0.24 -1.38
N GLY A 55 0.23 0.63 -0.50
CA GLY A 55 1.03 1.72 0.09
C GLY A 55 2.09 1.19 1.06
N THR A 56 1.75 0.16 1.83
CA THR A 56 2.63 -0.38 2.87
C THR A 56 3.80 -1.16 2.28
N SER A 57 3.66 -1.72 1.08
CA SER A 57 4.82 -2.29 0.35
C SER A 57 5.78 -1.19 -0.12
N LEU A 58 5.28 -0.01 -0.53
CA LEU A 58 6.15 1.12 -0.90
C LEU A 58 6.96 1.66 0.27
N SER A 59 6.41 1.70 1.48
CA SER A 59 7.15 2.10 2.68
C SER A 59 8.12 1.01 3.12
N LYS A 60 7.67 -0.23 3.30
CA LYS A 60 8.50 -1.30 3.87
C LYS A 60 9.52 -1.92 2.91
N CYS A 61 9.12 -2.18 1.66
CA CYS A 61 9.96 -2.92 0.71
C CYS A 61 10.87 -2.02 -0.12
N TYR A 62 10.45 -0.76 -0.32
CA TYR A 62 11.15 0.18 -1.20
C TYR A 62 11.63 1.45 -0.48
N ASN A 63 11.13 1.74 0.73
CA ASN A 63 11.46 2.93 1.52
C ASN A 63 11.26 4.26 0.75
N VAL A 64 10.30 4.28 -0.18
CA VAL A 64 10.10 5.41 -1.13
C VAL A 64 9.18 6.47 -0.54
N ILE A 65 8.12 6.05 0.15
CA ILE A 65 7.14 6.97 0.72
C ILE A 65 7.47 7.29 2.17
N LYS A 66 7.26 8.54 2.57
CA LYS A 66 7.55 9.05 3.93
C LYS A 66 6.29 9.49 4.67
N ARG A 67 5.18 8.80 4.36
CA ARG A 67 3.93 8.86 5.10
C ARG A 67 3.63 7.49 5.69
N PHE A 68 2.91 7.46 6.80
CA PHE A 68 2.44 6.22 7.40
C PHE A 68 1.46 5.51 6.46
N SER A 69 1.57 4.19 6.44
CA SER A 69 0.68 3.30 5.69
C SER A 69 0.52 2.05 6.52
N GLU A 70 -0.72 1.77 6.89
CA GLU A 70 -1.04 0.78 7.90
C GLU A 70 -1.83 -0.43 7.40
N ASP A 71 -2.45 -0.30 6.23
CA ASP A 71 -3.25 -1.36 5.64
C ASP A 71 -2.30 -2.40 5.01
N ILE A 72 -2.58 -3.69 5.20
CA ILE A 72 -1.82 -4.79 4.60
C ILE A 72 -2.61 -5.29 3.39
N ASP A 73 -2.14 -4.96 2.20
CA ASP A 73 -2.76 -5.39 0.95
C ASP A 73 -2.02 -6.59 0.36
N ILE A 74 -2.71 -7.73 0.23
CA ILE A 74 -2.20 -8.98 -0.32
C ILE A 74 -2.98 -9.34 -1.58
N VAL A 75 -2.28 -9.73 -2.64
CA VAL A 75 -2.86 -10.43 -3.78
C VAL A 75 -2.44 -11.91 -3.75
N VAL A 76 -3.38 -12.81 -4.00
CA VAL A 76 -3.08 -14.24 -4.09
C VAL A 76 -2.55 -14.63 -5.47
N VAL A 77 -1.60 -15.54 -5.49
CA VAL A 77 -1.05 -16.15 -6.72
C VAL A 77 -2.12 -17.03 -7.36
N LYS A 78 -2.39 -16.78 -8.63
CA LYS A 78 -3.39 -17.50 -9.44
C LYS A 78 -2.71 -18.42 -10.43
N ASN A 79 -3.08 -19.70 -10.40
CA ASN A 79 -2.69 -20.70 -11.38
C ASN A 79 -3.76 -20.82 -12.45
N LYS A 80 -3.39 -21.21 -13.67
CA LYS A 80 -4.34 -21.40 -14.79
C LYS A 80 -5.44 -22.43 -14.48
N THR A 81 -5.15 -23.37 -13.60
CA THR A 81 -6.06 -24.44 -13.18
C THR A 81 -6.94 -24.06 -11.99
N ASP A 82 -6.73 -22.89 -11.36
CA ASP A 82 -7.52 -22.50 -10.20
C ASP A 82 -8.96 -22.20 -10.61
N THR A 83 -9.92 -22.84 -9.94
CA THR A 83 -11.33 -22.51 -10.04
C THR A 83 -11.69 -21.34 -9.12
N GLY A 84 -12.88 -20.74 -9.29
CA GLY A 84 -13.37 -19.72 -8.37
C GLY A 84 -13.48 -20.20 -6.91
N ASN A 85 -13.68 -21.50 -6.68
CA ASN A 85 -13.70 -22.07 -5.34
C ASN A 85 -12.28 -22.21 -4.75
N ASP A 86 -11.29 -22.53 -5.59
CA ASP A 86 -9.88 -22.58 -5.17
C ASP A 86 -9.38 -21.20 -4.75
N LEU A 87 -9.74 -20.16 -5.52
CA LEU A 87 -9.39 -18.78 -5.17
C LEU A 87 -10.04 -18.35 -3.85
N LYS A 88 -11.33 -18.65 -3.64
CA LYS A 88 -12.02 -18.36 -2.37
C LYS A 88 -11.40 -19.11 -1.19
N ARG A 89 -10.94 -20.35 -1.39
CA ARG A 89 -10.21 -21.13 -0.39
C ARG A 89 -8.88 -20.46 -0.05
N LYS A 90 -8.07 -20.08 -1.05
CA LYS A 90 -6.82 -19.33 -0.85
C LYS A 90 -7.05 -18.06 -0.02
N LEU A 91 -8.09 -17.26 -0.34
CA LEU A 91 -8.43 -16.07 0.45
C LEU A 91 -8.71 -16.43 1.92
N LYS A 92 -9.46 -17.51 2.17
CA LYS A 92 -9.77 -17.97 3.52
C LYS A 92 -8.51 -18.42 4.25
N ASP A 93 -7.67 -19.24 3.62
CA ASP A 93 -6.45 -19.79 4.19
C ASP A 93 -5.48 -18.66 4.60
N VAL A 94 -5.32 -17.65 3.74
CA VAL A 94 -4.50 -16.46 4.06
C VAL A 94 -5.06 -15.70 5.26
N THR A 95 -6.37 -15.43 5.29
CA THR A 95 -6.97 -14.75 6.44
C THR A 95 -6.91 -15.56 7.73
N ALA A 96 -6.97 -16.90 7.64
CA ALA A 96 -6.93 -17.79 8.79
C ALA A 96 -5.59 -17.75 9.53
N VAL A 97 -4.50 -17.43 8.83
CA VAL A 97 -3.18 -17.24 9.47
C VAL A 97 -3.22 -16.12 10.51
N ILE A 98 -3.92 -15.01 10.20
CA ILE A 98 -4.07 -13.89 11.13
C ILE A 98 -5.21 -14.13 12.12
N ASP A 99 -6.34 -14.70 11.70
CA ASP A 99 -7.44 -15.09 12.60
C ASP A 99 -6.95 -16.04 13.73
N ASN A 100 -5.91 -16.86 13.48
CA ASN A 100 -5.31 -17.78 14.46
C ASN A 100 -4.07 -17.21 15.19
N SER A 101 -3.80 -15.91 15.03
CA SER A 101 -2.70 -15.22 15.72
C SER A 101 -3.17 -14.55 17.01
N ILE A 102 -2.33 -13.70 17.61
CA ILE A 102 -2.70 -12.84 18.76
C ILE A 102 -3.55 -11.62 18.36
N LEU A 103 -3.79 -11.42 17.06
CA LEU A 103 -4.61 -10.32 16.56
C LEU A 103 -6.10 -10.69 16.57
N ASP A 104 -6.91 -9.87 17.22
CA ASP A 104 -8.35 -10.13 17.37
C ASP A 104 -9.15 -9.47 16.27
N VAL A 105 -10.09 -10.21 15.66
CA VAL A 105 -11.04 -9.62 14.72
C VAL A 105 -11.95 -8.65 15.45
N VAL A 106 -12.02 -7.40 14.99
CA VAL A 106 -12.93 -6.40 15.57
C VAL A 106 -14.38 -6.78 15.25
N PRO A 107 -15.23 -7.06 16.26
CA PRO A 107 -16.60 -7.52 16.03
C PRO A 107 -17.44 -6.46 15.30
N ASN A 108 -18.24 -6.90 14.33
CA ASN A 108 -19.21 -6.07 13.59
C ASN A 108 -18.63 -4.78 12.98
N HIS A 109 -17.33 -4.74 12.70
CA HIS A 109 -16.70 -3.56 12.12
C HIS A 109 -17.21 -3.32 10.68
N PRO A 110 -17.65 -2.10 10.32
CA PRO A 110 -18.33 -1.82 9.03
C PRO A 110 -17.43 -2.06 7.81
N PHE A 111 -16.10 -1.97 8.00
CA PHE A 111 -15.13 -2.24 6.94
C PHE A 111 -14.71 -3.72 6.83
N THR A 112 -15.24 -4.60 7.68
CA THR A 112 -14.98 -6.04 7.59
C THR A 112 -15.95 -6.69 6.60
N ASN A 113 -15.40 -7.32 5.57
CA ASN A 113 -16.11 -8.15 4.61
C ASN A 113 -15.31 -9.45 4.35
N LYS A 114 -15.89 -10.61 4.73
CA LYS A 114 -15.26 -11.94 4.53
C LYS A 114 -15.80 -12.69 3.30
N LYS A 115 -16.52 -12.03 2.39
CA LYS A 115 -17.22 -12.63 1.24
C LYS A 115 -16.76 -12.09 -0.10
N GLY A 116 -16.92 -12.89 -1.15
CA GLY A 116 -16.65 -12.50 -2.53
C GLY A 116 -15.20 -12.73 -2.95
N SER A 117 -14.74 -11.92 -3.91
CA SER A 117 -13.41 -12.01 -4.51
C SER A 117 -12.32 -11.26 -3.74
N LEU A 118 -12.71 -10.62 -2.64
CA LEU A 118 -11.91 -9.79 -1.76
C LEU A 118 -12.32 -10.12 -0.32
N ARG A 119 -11.35 -10.34 0.56
CA ARG A 119 -11.57 -10.37 2.00
C ARG A 119 -10.89 -9.17 2.63
N LYS A 120 -11.66 -8.35 3.32
CA LYS A 120 -11.18 -7.22 4.11
C LYS A 120 -11.53 -7.48 5.57
N ILE A 121 -10.55 -7.54 6.45
CA ILE A 121 -10.77 -7.83 7.87
C ILE A 121 -10.00 -6.82 8.70
N VAL A 122 -10.70 -6.25 9.69
CA VAL A 122 -10.11 -5.31 10.64
C VAL A 122 -9.78 -6.05 11.92
N TYR A 123 -8.52 -5.92 12.35
CA TYR A 123 -7.97 -6.56 13.54
C TYR A 123 -7.50 -5.52 14.56
N SER A 124 -7.86 -5.73 15.81
CA SER A 124 -7.21 -5.08 16.96
C SER A 124 -5.96 -5.86 17.36
N TYR A 125 -5.09 -5.19 18.10
CA TYR A 125 -3.85 -5.75 18.64
C TYR A 125 -3.72 -5.38 20.12
N PRO A 126 -2.97 -6.17 20.92
CA PRO A 126 -2.67 -5.82 22.30
C PRO A 126 -1.94 -4.48 22.38
N LYS A 127 -2.53 -3.52 23.07
CA LYS A 127 -1.95 -2.18 23.27
C LYS A 127 -1.21 -2.11 24.59
N VAL A 128 -0.08 -1.43 24.60
CA VAL A 128 0.68 -1.15 25.84
C VAL A 128 0.46 0.26 26.40
N GLY A 129 -0.46 1.03 25.82
CA GLY A 129 -0.89 2.32 26.37
C GLY A 129 0.06 3.48 26.11
N VAL A 130 0.82 3.41 25.01
CA VAL A 130 1.71 4.50 24.55
C VAL A 130 0.97 5.79 24.21
N LYS A 131 1.69 6.91 24.25
CA LYS A 131 1.11 8.26 24.03
C LYS A 131 0.95 8.56 22.54
N GLY A 132 -0.14 9.26 22.20
CA GLY A 132 -0.36 9.80 20.85
C GLY A 132 -1.83 9.89 20.46
N LYS A 133 -2.10 10.50 19.31
CA LYS A 133 -3.42 10.52 18.67
C LYS A 133 -3.28 9.96 17.27
N TYR A 134 -4.15 9.02 16.90
CA TYR A 134 -4.11 8.39 15.59
C TYR A 134 -4.39 9.37 14.43
N GLY A 135 -5.19 10.41 14.66
CA GLY A 135 -5.52 11.38 13.60
C GLY A 135 -6.19 10.70 12.42
N GLU A 136 -5.65 10.92 11.22
CA GLU A 136 -6.06 10.25 9.96
C GLU A 136 -5.52 8.82 9.79
N VAL A 137 -4.66 8.33 10.69
CA VAL A 137 -4.28 6.91 10.74
C VAL A 137 -5.40 6.15 11.45
N LYS A 138 -5.76 4.96 10.96
CA LYS A 138 -6.77 4.15 11.65
C LYS A 138 -6.18 3.62 12.96
N GLU A 139 -7.01 3.29 13.94
CA GLU A 139 -6.53 2.62 15.16
C GLU A 139 -6.12 1.16 14.87
N ASN A 140 -7.01 0.42 14.21
CA ASN A 140 -6.88 -1.01 13.92
C ASN A 140 -6.08 -1.31 12.65
N ILE A 141 -5.57 -2.53 12.52
CA ILE A 141 -4.91 -3.02 11.30
C ILE A 141 -5.96 -3.57 10.36
N THR A 142 -5.88 -3.21 9.08
CA THR A 142 -6.74 -3.79 8.07
C THR A 142 -5.91 -4.74 7.21
N LEU A 143 -6.31 -6.02 7.14
CA LEU A 143 -5.81 -6.96 6.15
C LEU A 143 -6.80 -7.02 5.00
N GLU A 144 -6.35 -6.71 3.80
CA GLU A 144 -7.09 -6.87 2.56
C GLU A 144 -6.42 -7.95 1.70
N VAL A 145 -7.12 -9.04 1.43
CA VAL A 145 -6.64 -10.16 0.60
C VAL A 145 -7.54 -10.28 -0.62
N SER A 146 -6.96 -10.20 -1.81
CA SER A 146 -7.70 -10.20 -3.08
C SER A 146 -7.18 -11.24 -4.04
N HIS A 147 -8.06 -11.81 -4.86
CA HIS A 147 -7.66 -12.48 -6.11
C HIS A 147 -7.96 -11.63 -7.35
N LEU A 148 -8.41 -10.39 -7.14
CA LEU A 148 -8.57 -9.36 -8.16
C LEU A 148 -7.22 -8.68 -8.42
N GLY A 149 -7.01 -8.24 -9.66
CA GLY A 149 -5.71 -7.72 -10.11
C GLY A 149 -4.70 -8.83 -10.45
N ASN A 150 -3.44 -8.46 -10.57
CA ASN A 150 -2.36 -9.37 -10.97
C ASN A 150 -1.25 -9.37 -9.90
N PHE A 151 -0.56 -10.51 -9.78
CA PHE A 151 0.54 -10.72 -8.85
C PHE A 151 1.92 -10.57 -9.53
N GLU A 152 1.94 -10.29 -10.84
CA GLU A 152 3.16 -10.11 -11.64
C GLU A 152 3.28 -8.69 -12.22
N PRO A 153 4.52 -8.19 -12.42
CA PRO A 153 5.76 -8.76 -11.90
C PRO A 153 5.89 -8.56 -10.39
N ASN A 154 6.52 -9.50 -9.71
CA ASN A 154 6.89 -9.39 -8.30
C ASN A 154 8.40 -9.61 -8.08
N VAL A 155 8.88 -9.17 -6.92
CA VAL A 155 10.29 -9.28 -6.49
C VAL A 155 10.34 -9.63 -5.01
N THR A 156 11.36 -10.41 -4.62
CA THR A 156 11.64 -10.64 -3.20
C THR A 156 12.30 -9.40 -2.59
N LYS A 157 11.82 -8.99 -1.41
CA LYS A 157 12.32 -7.84 -0.66
C LYS A 157 12.45 -8.21 0.80
N SER A 158 13.57 -7.82 1.40
CA SER A 158 13.79 -7.90 2.84
C SER A 158 13.08 -6.75 3.55
N VAL A 159 12.37 -7.04 4.64
CA VAL A 159 11.65 -6.05 5.46
C VAL A 159 11.91 -6.27 6.95
N CYS A 160 11.76 -5.20 7.73
CA CYS A 160 11.72 -5.25 9.19
C CYS A 160 10.80 -4.16 9.78
N SER A 161 10.65 -4.19 11.11
CA SER A 161 9.93 -3.14 11.84
C SER A 161 10.82 -1.93 12.09
N LEU A 162 10.22 -0.78 12.36
CA LEU A 162 10.93 0.42 12.79
C LEU A 162 11.73 0.16 14.08
N ILE A 163 11.20 -0.61 15.02
CA ILE A 163 11.94 -1.04 16.22
C ILE A 163 13.22 -1.78 15.84
N ALA A 164 13.14 -2.74 14.92
CA ALA A 164 14.30 -3.49 14.45
C ALA A 164 15.30 -2.56 13.74
N ALA A 165 14.82 -1.64 12.90
CA ALA A 165 15.65 -0.66 12.22
C ALA A 165 16.39 0.25 13.21
N TYR A 166 15.74 0.67 14.30
CA TYR A 166 16.36 1.42 15.39
C TYR A 166 17.39 0.58 16.15
N ILE A 167 17.07 -0.64 16.58
CA ILE A 167 18.01 -1.48 17.35
C ILE A 167 19.29 -1.75 16.53
N LYS A 168 19.21 -1.86 15.20
CA LYS A 168 20.40 -2.01 14.34
C LYS A 168 21.34 -0.80 14.38
N THR A 169 20.90 0.36 14.84
CA THR A 169 21.76 1.55 15.01
C THR A 169 22.35 1.66 16.41
N THR A 170 21.99 0.77 17.34
CA THR A 170 22.51 0.75 18.72
C THR A 170 23.61 -0.29 18.88
N PRO A 171 24.44 -0.24 19.96
CA PRO A 171 25.49 -1.23 20.20
C PRO A 171 24.97 -2.54 20.79
N THR A 172 23.67 -2.84 20.63
CA THR A 172 22.99 -4.02 21.20
C THR A 172 22.30 -4.88 20.12
N PRO A 173 23.01 -5.29 19.06
CA PRO A 173 22.42 -6.08 17.97
C PRO A 173 21.90 -7.46 18.42
N GLU A 174 22.37 -7.97 19.57
CA GLU A 174 21.88 -9.21 20.18
C GLU A 174 20.38 -9.18 20.49
N LEU A 175 19.80 -8.00 20.74
CA LEU A 175 18.36 -7.83 20.95
C LEU A 175 17.54 -8.20 19.72
N ILE A 176 18.10 -8.04 18.51
CA ILE A 176 17.46 -8.50 17.27
C ILE A 176 17.24 -10.01 17.32
N THR A 177 18.26 -10.75 17.75
CA THR A 177 18.20 -12.21 17.81
C THR A 177 17.32 -12.68 18.96
N GLN A 178 17.50 -12.10 20.14
CA GLN A 178 16.72 -12.41 21.33
C GLN A 178 15.22 -12.26 21.08
N PHE A 179 14.81 -11.18 20.41
CA PHE A 179 13.39 -10.88 20.21
C PHE A 179 12.80 -11.33 18.86
N GLY A 180 13.58 -12.06 18.07
CA GLY A 180 13.18 -12.54 16.74
C GLY A 180 12.78 -11.39 15.81
N LEU A 181 13.59 -10.33 15.75
CA LEU A 181 13.38 -9.10 14.97
C LEU A 181 14.27 -9.03 13.72
N GLN A 182 14.82 -10.17 13.28
CA GLN A 182 15.61 -10.25 12.07
C GLN A 182 14.81 -9.76 10.87
N ASP A 183 15.56 -9.30 9.87
CA ASP A 183 15.01 -9.11 8.54
C ASP A 183 14.42 -10.42 8.02
N PHE A 184 13.29 -10.31 7.33
CA PHE A 184 12.69 -11.45 6.63
C PHE A 184 12.22 -11.05 5.24
N ASP A 185 12.17 -12.04 4.37
CA ASP A 185 11.82 -11.84 2.98
C ASP A 185 10.31 -11.90 2.75
N VAL A 186 9.83 -10.96 1.95
CA VAL A 186 8.47 -10.95 1.41
C VAL A 186 8.52 -10.89 -0.11
N ARG A 187 7.58 -11.57 -0.76
CA ARG A 187 7.33 -11.39 -2.20
C ARG A 187 6.44 -10.16 -2.36
N ALA A 188 6.94 -9.11 -3.01
CA ALA A 188 6.22 -7.85 -3.19
C ALA A 188 6.03 -7.50 -4.66
N LEU A 189 4.92 -6.86 -5.03
CA LEU A 189 4.73 -6.36 -6.39
C LEU A 189 5.87 -5.41 -6.77
N ALA A 190 6.31 -5.50 -8.03
CA ALA A 190 7.32 -4.61 -8.56
C ALA A 190 6.86 -3.15 -8.46
N VAL A 191 7.82 -2.25 -8.19
CA VAL A 191 7.55 -0.82 -8.00
C VAL A 191 6.94 -0.18 -9.25
N GLU A 192 7.34 -0.61 -10.45
CA GLU A 192 6.76 -0.19 -11.73
C GLU A 192 5.28 -0.55 -11.86
N ARG A 193 4.91 -1.77 -11.44
CA ARG A 193 3.52 -2.23 -11.44
C ARG A 193 2.70 -1.40 -10.46
N THR A 194 3.21 -1.20 -9.25
CA THR A 194 2.52 -0.39 -8.21
C THR A 194 2.36 1.06 -8.64
N PHE A 195 3.34 1.62 -9.34
CA PHE A 195 3.25 2.95 -9.95
C PHE A 195 2.08 3.04 -10.95
N CYS A 196 2.00 2.09 -11.90
CA CYS A 196 0.90 2.05 -12.86
C CYS A 196 -0.46 1.77 -12.19
N GLU A 197 -0.55 0.92 -11.16
CA GLU A 197 -1.79 0.69 -10.39
C GLU A 197 -2.31 1.97 -9.74
N LYS A 198 -1.43 2.85 -9.25
CA LYS A 198 -1.84 4.15 -8.69
C LYS A 198 -2.36 5.10 -9.76
N ILE A 199 -1.74 5.12 -10.93
CA ILE A 199 -2.22 5.92 -12.08
C ILE A 199 -3.62 5.44 -12.49
N ILE A 200 -3.81 4.13 -12.69
CA ILE A 200 -5.12 3.55 -13.04
C ILE A 200 -6.15 3.79 -11.94
N SER A 201 -5.76 3.80 -10.67
CA SER A 201 -6.66 4.20 -9.58
C SER A 201 -7.13 5.66 -9.75
N LEU A 202 -6.23 6.61 -10.02
CA LEU A 202 -6.60 8.00 -10.30
C LEU A 202 -7.47 8.15 -11.56
N VAL A 203 -7.22 7.35 -12.60
CA VAL A 203 -8.08 7.28 -13.79
C VAL A 203 -9.48 6.83 -13.38
N ARG A 204 -9.62 5.71 -12.66
CA ARG A 204 -10.92 5.19 -12.19
C ARG A 204 -11.74 6.24 -11.46
N PHE A 205 -11.15 6.88 -10.45
CA PHE A 205 -11.84 7.88 -9.62
C PHE A 205 -12.13 9.20 -10.35
N SER A 206 -11.58 9.39 -11.55
CA SER A 206 -11.96 10.52 -12.40
C SER A 206 -13.30 10.34 -13.13
N TYR A 207 -13.84 9.12 -13.16
CA TYR A 207 -15.10 8.77 -13.85
C TYR A 207 -16.24 8.38 -12.90
N THR A 208 -16.07 8.58 -11.59
CA THR A 208 -17.16 8.37 -10.62
C THR A 208 -18.18 9.51 -10.68
N GLU A 209 -19.30 9.36 -9.97
CA GLU A 209 -20.35 10.38 -9.90
C GLU A 209 -19.85 11.69 -9.28
N ASN A 210 -18.97 11.60 -8.27
CA ASN A 210 -18.42 12.74 -7.53
C ASN A 210 -16.87 12.74 -7.60
N PRO A 211 -16.27 12.96 -8.78
CA PRO A 211 -14.86 12.67 -9.01
C PRO A 211 -13.92 13.54 -8.20
N ILE A 212 -14.27 14.80 -7.89
CA ILE A 212 -13.42 15.67 -7.06
C ILE A 212 -13.34 15.17 -5.62
N GLU A 213 -14.45 14.71 -5.05
CA GLU A 213 -14.49 14.15 -3.70
C GLU A 213 -13.72 12.83 -3.64
N ASP A 214 -13.96 11.94 -4.59
CA ASP A 214 -13.29 10.64 -4.66
C ASP A 214 -11.79 10.76 -4.91
N LEU A 215 -11.36 11.67 -5.80
CA LEU A 215 -9.95 11.98 -6.00
C LEU A 215 -9.31 12.63 -4.76
N SER A 216 -10.06 13.43 -4.01
CA SER A 216 -9.59 13.98 -2.72
C SER A 216 -9.33 12.85 -1.72
N ASN A 217 -10.20 11.84 -1.65
CA ASN A 217 -10.00 10.64 -0.85
C ASN A 217 -8.79 9.79 -1.33
N LYS A 218 -8.31 10.03 -2.55
CA LYS A 218 -7.12 9.41 -3.15
C LYS A 218 -5.92 10.34 -3.27
N VAL A 219 -5.90 11.47 -2.59
CA VAL A 219 -4.77 12.43 -2.65
C VAL A 219 -3.43 11.79 -2.26
N ARG A 220 -3.43 10.75 -1.41
CA ARG A 220 -2.23 9.96 -1.10
C ARG A 220 -1.57 9.35 -2.35
N HIS A 221 -2.32 9.08 -3.42
CA HIS A 221 -1.75 8.57 -4.68
C HIS A 221 -0.96 9.63 -5.43
N THR A 222 -1.35 10.91 -5.41
CA THR A 222 -0.56 11.97 -6.07
C THR A 222 0.78 12.16 -5.35
N TYR A 223 0.79 12.10 -4.01
CA TYR A 223 2.01 12.04 -3.20
C TYR A 223 2.90 10.85 -3.59
N ASP A 224 2.35 9.64 -3.55
CA ASP A 224 3.11 8.41 -3.77
C ASP A 224 3.73 8.40 -5.17
N ILE A 225 2.96 8.78 -6.20
CA ILE A 225 3.42 8.88 -7.60
C ILE A 225 4.56 9.89 -7.72
N THR A 226 4.44 11.05 -7.06
CA THR A 226 5.48 12.09 -7.10
C THR A 226 6.79 11.60 -6.48
N LEU A 227 6.75 10.85 -5.38
CA LEU A 227 7.96 10.26 -4.79
C LEU A 227 8.51 9.10 -5.63
N LEU A 228 7.65 8.29 -6.23
CA LEU A 228 8.07 7.24 -7.16
C LEU A 228 8.82 7.83 -8.36
N MET A 229 8.37 8.96 -8.90
CA MET A 229 9.03 9.70 -9.99
C MET A 229 10.42 10.24 -9.62
N LYS A 230 10.81 10.24 -8.33
CA LYS A 230 12.17 10.59 -7.90
C LYS A 230 13.15 9.41 -7.96
N LEU A 231 12.69 8.20 -8.27
CA LEU A 231 13.54 7.03 -8.45
C LEU A 231 14.06 6.96 -9.89
N ASP A 232 15.38 6.84 -10.08
CA ASP A 232 16.01 6.67 -11.39
C ASP A 232 15.40 5.52 -12.20
N LYS A 233 15.03 4.44 -11.50
CA LYS A 233 14.36 3.28 -12.08
C LYS A 233 12.99 3.65 -12.69
N ILE A 234 12.19 4.45 -11.98
CA ILE A 234 10.87 4.90 -12.46
C ILE A 234 11.02 5.97 -13.54
N GLN A 235 11.98 6.89 -13.42
CA GLN A 235 12.28 7.86 -14.47
C GLN A 235 12.68 7.18 -15.78
N SER A 236 13.54 6.17 -15.71
CA SER A 236 13.93 5.38 -16.89
C SER A 236 12.74 4.60 -17.46
N PHE A 237 11.96 3.97 -16.57
CA PHE A 237 10.79 3.18 -16.95
C PHE A 237 9.71 4.03 -17.65
N VAL A 238 9.31 5.17 -17.07
CA VAL A 238 8.23 6.02 -17.59
C VAL A 238 8.57 6.62 -18.96
N ASN A 239 9.86 6.81 -19.25
CA ASN A 239 10.34 7.29 -20.56
C ASN A 239 10.56 6.16 -21.58
N SER A 240 10.12 4.93 -21.30
CA SER A 240 10.29 3.76 -22.18
C SER A 240 8.96 3.14 -22.60
N ASP A 241 8.97 2.32 -23.65
CA ASP A 241 7.82 1.51 -24.08
C ASP A 241 7.37 0.47 -23.03
N SER A 242 8.20 0.21 -22.03
CA SER A 242 7.83 -0.67 -20.91
C SER A 242 6.73 -0.06 -20.06
N PHE A 243 6.68 1.27 -19.94
CA PHE A 243 5.60 1.96 -19.26
C PHE A 243 4.27 1.74 -19.98
N ASP A 244 4.25 1.88 -21.30
CA ASP A 244 3.06 1.71 -22.11
C ASP A 244 2.48 0.31 -21.94
N ARG A 245 3.35 -0.69 -22.08
CA ARG A 245 3.00 -2.11 -21.92
C ARG A 245 2.47 -2.40 -20.52
N MET A 246 3.13 -1.90 -19.48
CA MET A 246 2.73 -2.16 -18.10
C MET A 246 1.41 -1.46 -17.74
N LEU A 247 1.24 -0.18 -18.09
CA LEU A 247 0.02 0.56 -17.79
C LEU A 247 -1.18 -0.05 -18.52
N LEU A 248 -1.01 -0.43 -19.78
CA LEU A 248 -2.03 -1.16 -20.55
C LEU A 248 -2.32 -2.53 -19.93
N GLN A 249 -1.28 -3.25 -19.49
CA GLN A 249 -1.45 -4.54 -18.82
C GLN A 249 -2.22 -4.41 -17.51
N VAL A 250 -1.98 -3.37 -16.70
CA VAL A 250 -2.76 -3.09 -15.49
C VAL A 250 -4.23 -2.91 -15.84
N ALA A 251 -4.54 -2.12 -16.86
CA ALA A 251 -5.92 -1.91 -17.27
C ALA A 251 -6.59 -3.20 -17.78
N LYS A 252 -5.87 -4.04 -18.54
CA LYS A 252 -6.36 -5.35 -18.96
C LYS A 252 -6.58 -6.32 -17.81
N ASP A 253 -5.73 -6.27 -16.78
CA ASP A 253 -5.89 -7.09 -15.59
C ASP A 253 -7.11 -6.65 -14.75
N ASP A 254 -7.33 -5.33 -14.64
CA ASP A 254 -8.52 -4.75 -13.99
C ASP A 254 -9.79 -5.08 -14.80
N ASP A 255 -9.74 -5.02 -16.13
CA ASP A 255 -10.87 -5.37 -16.99
C ASP A 255 -11.33 -6.83 -16.77
N LYS A 256 -10.38 -7.75 -16.64
CA LYS A 256 -10.67 -9.16 -16.32
C LYS A 256 -11.18 -9.37 -14.90
N ALA A 257 -10.70 -8.57 -13.95
CA ALA A 257 -10.99 -8.75 -12.54
C ALA A 257 -12.31 -8.11 -12.11
N ILE A 258 -12.67 -6.97 -12.71
CA ILE A 258 -13.86 -6.19 -12.36
C ILE A 258 -15.05 -6.71 -13.17
N PRO A 259 -16.15 -7.17 -12.54
CA PRO A 259 -17.29 -7.71 -13.28
C PRO A 259 -18.17 -6.63 -13.92
N ASN A 260 -18.35 -5.49 -13.25
CA ASN A 260 -19.30 -4.43 -13.61
C ASN A 260 -18.66 -3.03 -13.47
N ASP A 261 -19.27 -2.00 -14.06
CA ASP A 261 -18.84 -0.59 -13.92
C ASP A 261 -17.38 -0.34 -14.33
N LYS A 262 -16.94 -1.03 -15.39
CA LYS A 262 -15.57 -0.98 -15.90
C LYS A 262 -15.41 -0.19 -17.21
N ASN A 263 -16.47 0.45 -17.69
CA ASN A 263 -16.44 1.20 -18.96
C ASN A 263 -15.40 2.33 -18.98
N TRP A 264 -15.03 2.86 -17.80
CA TRP A 264 -13.97 3.85 -17.64
C TRP A 264 -12.60 3.34 -18.08
N LEU A 265 -12.33 2.02 -18.05
CA LEU A 265 -11.07 1.44 -18.52
C LEU A 265 -10.88 1.59 -20.03
N TYR A 266 -11.97 1.66 -20.80
CA TYR A 266 -11.90 1.75 -22.25
C TYR A 266 -11.61 3.18 -22.73
N ASN A 267 -11.81 4.18 -21.87
CA ASN A 267 -11.41 5.55 -22.17
C ASN A 267 -9.90 5.68 -22.05
N HIS A 268 -9.30 6.48 -22.93
CA HIS A 268 -7.88 6.74 -22.88
C HIS A 268 -7.51 7.46 -21.55
N PRO A 269 -6.47 7.05 -20.80
CA PRO A 269 -6.12 7.64 -19.49
C PRO A 269 -5.95 9.17 -19.49
N LYS A 270 -5.43 9.72 -20.59
CA LYS A 270 -5.32 11.18 -20.82
C LYS A 270 -6.65 11.93 -20.68
N ASP A 271 -7.79 11.27 -20.98
CA ASP A 271 -9.12 11.87 -20.98
C ASP A 271 -9.76 11.86 -19.59
N ALA A 272 -9.14 11.15 -18.63
CA ALA A 272 -9.58 11.16 -17.24
C ALA A 272 -9.47 12.57 -16.66
N LEU A 273 -10.48 12.98 -15.90
CA LEU A 273 -10.60 14.34 -15.33
C LEU A 273 -9.31 14.86 -14.70
N ILE A 274 -8.61 14.05 -13.91
CA ILE A 274 -7.35 14.45 -13.24
C ILE A 274 -6.21 14.78 -14.22
N PHE A 275 -6.19 14.20 -15.42
CA PHE A 275 -5.15 14.42 -16.43
C PHE A 275 -5.58 15.41 -17.52
N ASN A 276 -6.84 15.34 -17.96
CA ASN A 276 -7.41 16.23 -18.98
C ASN A 276 -7.62 17.67 -18.46
N ASN A 277 -7.91 17.82 -17.16
CA ASN A 277 -8.12 19.13 -16.54
C ASN A 277 -7.25 19.31 -15.28
N THR A 278 -5.97 18.94 -15.41
CA THR A 278 -5.01 18.84 -14.30
C THR A 278 -4.97 20.12 -13.45
N GLU A 279 -4.91 21.30 -14.07
CA GLU A 279 -4.83 22.59 -13.35
C GLU A 279 -6.05 22.83 -12.45
N LYS A 280 -7.26 22.70 -13.00
CA LYS A 280 -8.50 22.92 -12.24
C LYS A 280 -8.70 21.86 -11.16
N VAL A 281 -8.39 20.60 -11.45
CA VAL A 281 -8.56 19.50 -10.50
C VAL A 281 -7.55 19.63 -9.37
N TRP A 282 -6.26 19.81 -9.70
CA TRP A 282 -5.22 19.99 -8.69
C TRP A 282 -5.45 21.23 -7.85
N GLY A 283 -5.96 22.33 -8.42
CA GLY A 283 -6.36 23.52 -7.66
C GLY A 283 -7.37 23.25 -6.54
N GLN A 284 -8.16 22.18 -6.66
CA GLN A 284 -9.08 21.70 -5.61
C GLN A 284 -8.41 20.69 -4.68
N LEU A 285 -7.75 19.66 -5.24
CA LEU A 285 -7.12 18.59 -4.45
C LEU A 285 -5.96 19.09 -3.58
N LYS A 286 -5.24 20.13 -4.03
CA LYS A 286 -4.10 20.67 -3.29
C LYS A 286 -4.47 21.16 -1.91
N LYS A 287 -5.72 21.63 -1.70
CA LYS A 287 -6.23 22.04 -0.38
C LYS A 287 -6.24 20.88 0.61
N VAL A 288 -6.56 19.68 0.13
CA VAL A 288 -6.53 18.45 0.94
C VAL A 288 -5.08 17.98 1.13
N TYR A 289 -4.26 18.08 0.08
CA TYR A 289 -2.85 17.70 0.11
C TYR A 289 -2.01 18.51 1.11
N VAL A 290 -2.16 19.83 1.14
CA VAL A 290 -1.44 20.72 2.07
C VAL A 290 -2.15 20.84 3.43
N GLY A 291 -3.32 20.21 3.56
CA GLY A 291 -4.15 20.30 4.75
C GLY A 291 -3.60 19.52 5.94
N ALA A 292 -4.03 19.89 7.14
CA ALA A 292 -3.60 19.26 8.39
C ALA A 292 -3.77 17.73 8.40
N LYS A 293 -4.89 17.25 7.85
CA LYS A 293 -5.19 15.81 7.71
C LYS A 293 -4.11 15.03 6.98
N PHE A 294 -3.61 15.54 5.86
CA PHE A 294 -2.54 14.86 5.14
C PHE A 294 -1.21 14.92 5.90
N ASN A 295 -0.92 16.06 6.54
CA ASN A 295 0.30 16.26 7.33
C ASN A 295 0.39 15.33 8.55
N GLU A 296 -0.75 14.96 9.16
CA GLU A 296 -0.80 13.97 10.26
C GLU A 296 -0.27 12.58 9.85
N LEU A 297 -0.22 12.29 8.54
CA LEU A 297 0.31 11.02 8.03
C LEU A 297 1.82 11.06 7.82
N LEU A 298 2.45 12.22 7.76
CA LEU A 298 3.87 12.33 7.45
C LEU A 298 4.73 11.82 8.60
N LEU A 299 5.85 11.18 8.26
CA LEU A 299 6.78 10.61 9.23
C LEU A 299 8.03 11.49 9.38
N GLY A 300 8.37 11.76 10.64
CA GLY A 300 9.52 12.54 11.06
C GLY A 300 9.42 13.99 10.60
N LYS A 301 10.58 14.64 10.42
CA LYS A 301 10.69 16.00 9.87
C LYS A 301 10.61 16.04 8.33
N THR A 302 10.10 14.99 7.68
CA THR A 302 10.10 14.94 6.21
C THR A 302 9.04 15.86 5.63
N ASN A 303 9.47 16.87 4.88
CA ASN A 303 8.54 17.66 4.09
C ASN A 303 8.00 16.84 2.92
N PRO A 304 6.68 16.90 2.65
CA PRO A 304 6.14 16.29 1.45
C PRO A 304 6.68 17.04 0.21
N PRO A 305 6.63 16.44 -0.99
CA PRO A 305 6.86 17.19 -2.23
C PRO A 305 6.05 18.49 -2.25
N ALA A 306 6.62 19.56 -2.79
CA ALA A 306 5.88 20.81 -2.90
C ALA A 306 4.63 20.63 -3.78
N GLU A 307 3.57 21.41 -3.55
CA GLU A 307 2.34 21.30 -4.35
C GLU A 307 2.60 21.50 -5.85
N ASN A 308 3.62 22.28 -6.21
CA ASN A 308 4.05 22.48 -7.59
C ASN A 308 4.76 21.24 -8.16
N GLU A 309 5.57 20.52 -7.38
CA GLU A 309 6.19 19.26 -7.84
C GLU A 309 5.13 18.19 -8.17
N VAL A 310 4.08 18.12 -7.35
CA VAL A 310 2.94 17.20 -7.60
C VAL A 310 2.19 17.62 -8.86
N PHE A 311 1.93 18.91 -9.03
CA PHE A 311 1.31 19.45 -10.24
C PHE A 311 2.11 19.11 -11.50
N GLU A 312 3.41 19.39 -11.50
CA GLU A 312 4.32 19.10 -12.61
C GLU A 312 4.37 17.61 -12.93
N THR A 313 4.35 16.75 -11.91
CA THR A 313 4.28 15.29 -12.09
C THR A 313 2.99 14.88 -12.81
N LEU A 314 1.83 15.43 -12.43
CA LEU A 314 0.55 15.13 -13.08
C LEU A 314 0.53 15.64 -14.53
N ILE A 315 1.07 16.83 -14.80
CA ILE A 315 1.20 17.39 -16.15
C ILE A 315 2.13 16.51 -17.02
N PHE A 316 3.27 16.09 -16.47
CA PHE A 316 4.19 15.19 -17.16
C PHE A 316 3.49 13.88 -17.54
N LEU A 317 2.81 13.25 -16.59
CA LEU A 317 2.09 11.99 -16.85
C LEU A 317 0.96 12.16 -17.86
N SER A 318 0.21 13.26 -17.80
CA SER A 318 -0.82 13.58 -18.79
C SER A 318 -0.24 13.63 -20.22
N LYS A 319 0.86 14.37 -20.41
CA LYS A 319 1.58 14.45 -21.70
C LYS A 319 2.14 13.10 -22.13
N ARG A 320 2.75 12.35 -21.20
CA ARG A 320 3.38 11.05 -21.49
C ARG A 320 2.36 10.00 -21.91
N MET A 321 1.21 9.96 -21.24
CA MET A 321 0.14 9.05 -21.60
C MET A 321 -0.51 9.44 -22.93
N ALA A 322 -0.60 10.73 -23.27
CA ALA A 322 -1.18 11.17 -24.54
C ALA A 322 -0.45 10.65 -25.80
N GLN A 323 0.78 10.17 -25.65
CA GLN A 323 1.58 9.56 -26.73
C GLN A 323 1.30 8.07 -26.89
N MET A 324 0.58 7.46 -25.95
CA MET A 324 0.35 6.02 -25.92
C MET A 324 -0.82 5.61 -26.82
N GLN A 325 -0.78 4.37 -27.31
CA GLN A 325 -1.96 3.71 -27.86
C GLN A 325 -2.72 3.02 -26.73
N TRP A 326 -4.04 3.19 -26.69
CA TRP A 326 -4.89 2.62 -25.65
C TRP A 326 -5.94 1.68 -26.24
N SER A 327 -5.74 0.39 -26.03
CA SER A 327 -6.71 -0.65 -26.45
C SER A 327 -6.79 -1.75 -25.39
N VAL A 328 -7.76 -1.58 -24.49
CA VAL A 328 -8.00 -2.51 -23.36
C VAL A 328 -8.88 -3.68 -23.77
N LYS A 329 -9.89 -3.45 -24.63
CA LYS A 329 -10.72 -4.54 -25.14
C LYS A 329 -9.83 -5.57 -25.83
N THR A 330 -9.89 -6.79 -25.34
CA THR A 330 -9.48 -7.94 -26.13
C THR A 330 -10.60 -8.20 -27.14
N ASP A 331 -10.27 -8.33 -28.41
CA ASP A 331 -11.21 -8.92 -29.37
C ASP A 331 -11.59 -10.31 -28.82
N ASP A 332 -12.88 -10.51 -28.54
CA ASP A 332 -13.44 -11.77 -28.05
C ASP A 332 -13.32 -12.89 -29.10
#